data_AF-A0A967VDX2-F1
#
_entry.id   AF-A0A967VDX2-F1
#
_cell.length_a   1.000
_cell.length_b   1.000
_cell.length_c   1.000
_cell.angle_alpha   90.00
_cell.angle_beta   90.00
_cell.angle_gamma   90.00
#
_symmetry.space_group_name_H-M   'P 1'
#
loop_
_entity.id
_entity.type
_entity.pdbx_description
1 polymer ?
#
loop_
_entity_poly.entity_id
_entity_poly.type
_entity_poly.pdbx_seq_one_letter_code
_entity_poly.pdbx_strand_id
1 'polypeptide(L)'
;LGVGAAVGLDVVDLPPTTLATAIWAIVWFALGFGFYAALYAAAGSLVSRQEDAQTAVMPVALSTVAIYMTTFVVIVPNPASTVSRVLSLLPPFSPIAIPPRIALDAADPWEIAAAIVLMVLATAGVVRLAARVYTGAILRSGPRIKLGDAWRSARDVSG
;
A
#
# COMPACT_ATOMS: atom_id res chain seq x y z
N LEU A 1 -24.27 -16.27 17.86
CA LEU A 1 -24.38 -16.99 16.57
C LEU A 1 -23.62 -16.17 15.54
N GLY A 2 -22.62 -16.74 14.86
CA GLY A 2 -21.88 -15.99 13.83
C GLY A 2 -22.77 -15.64 12.64
N VAL A 3 -22.38 -14.64 11.84
CA VAL A 3 -23.14 -14.17 10.68
C VAL A 3 -23.56 -15.33 9.76
N GLY A 4 -22.70 -16.33 9.57
CA GLY A 4 -23.03 -17.53 8.79
C GLY A 4 -24.18 -18.38 9.35
N ALA A 5 -24.35 -18.44 10.67
CA ALA A 5 -25.46 -19.14 11.31
C ALA A 5 -26.77 -18.33 11.25
N ALA A 6 -26.70 -16.99 11.28
CA ALA A 6 -27.88 -16.14 11.15
C ALA A 6 -28.46 -16.16 9.72
N VAL A 7 -27.58 -16.24 8.70
CA VAL A 7 -27.96 -16.36 7.29
C VAL A 7 -28.50 -17.75 6.96
N GLY A 8 -27.88 -18.82 7.48
CA GLY A 8 -28.37 -20.18 7.26
C GLY A 8 -29.70 -20.52 7.97
N LEU A 9 -30.13 -19.67 8.91
CA LEU A 9 -31.38 -19.81 9.66
C LEU A 9 -32.47 -18.83 9.20
N ASP A 10 -32.26 -18.09 8.10
CA ASP A 10 -33.18 -17.05 7.58
C ASP A 10 -33.63 -16.02 8.64
N VAL A 11 -32.81 -15.79 9.67
CA VAL A 11 -33.10 -14.81 10.72
C VAL A 11 -32.80 -13.38 10.23
N VAL A 12 -32.07 -13.26 9.11
CA VAL A 12 -31.65 -12.00 8.48
C VAL A 12 -31.74 -12.14 6.96
N ASP A 13 -32.66 -11.38 6.34
CA ASP A 13 -32.73 -11.23 4.88
C ASP A 13 -31.52 -10.43 4.37
N LEU A 14 -30.49 -11.14 3.88
CA LEU A 14 -29.36 -10.51 3.22
C LEU A 14 -29.59 -10.45 1.70
N PRO A 15 -29.34 -9.29 1.06
CA PRO A 15 -29.24 -9.23 -0.38
C PRO A 15 -28.26 -10.29 -0.91
N PRO A 16 -28.57 -10.97 -2.04
CA PRO A 16 -27.65 -11.95 -2.64
C PRO A 16 -26.26 -11.38 -2.95
N THR A 17 -26.14 -10.06 -3.07
CA THR A 17 -24.90 -9.34 -3.32
C THR A 17 -24.00 -9.19 -2.09
N THR A 18 -24.50 -9.39 -0.86
CA THR A 18 -23.74 -9.13 0.37
C THR A 18 -22.46 -9.97 0.46
N LEU A 19 -22.53 -11.26 0.10
CA LEU A 19 -21.35 -12.13 0.13
C LEU A 19 -20.30 -11.70 -0.90
N ALA A 20 -20.74 -11.36 -2.11
CA ALA A 20 -19.84 -10.89 -3.17
C ALA A 20 -19.14 -9.58 -2.77
N THR A 21 -19.89 -8.63 -2.18
CA THR A 21 -19.33 -7.37 -1.67
C THR A 21 -18.33 -7.60 -0.54
N ALA A 22 -18.59 -8.56 0.37
CA ALA A 22 -17.65 -8.91 1.43
C ALA A 22 -16.34 -9.49 0.88
N ILE A 23 -16.42 -10.38 -0.12
CA ILE A 23 -15.23 -10.92 -0.81
C ILE A 23 -14.42 -9.80 -1.45
N TRP A 24 -15.09 -8.90 -2.18
CA TRP A 24 -14.43 -7.76 -2.81
C TRP A 24 -13.79 -6.81 -1.80
N ALA A 25 -14.43 -6.58 -0.66
CA ALA A 25 -13.86 -5.79 0.43
C ALA A 25 -12.54 -6.41 0.95
N ILE A 26 -12.50 -7.73 1.14
CA ILE A 26 -11.29 -8.43 1.60
C ILE A 26 -10.17 -8.34 0.54
N VAL A 27 -10.50 -8.55 -0.74
CA VAL A 27 -9.52 -8.48 -1.84
C VAL A 27 -8.89 -7.08 -1.91
N TRP A 28 -9.72 -6.04 -1.94
CA TRP A 28 -9.23 -4.66 -2.03
C TRP A 28 -8.52 -4.21 -0.75
N PHE A 29 -8.97 -4.67 0.42
CA PHE A 29 -8.25 -4.48 1.67
C PHE A 29 -6.86 -5.10 1.61
N ALA A 30 -6.73 -6.37 1.20
CA ALA A 30 -5.45 -7.06 1.15
C ALA A 30 -4.47 -6.41 0.16
N LEU A 31 -4.96 -6.02 -1.03
CA LEU A 31 -4.16 -5.31 -2.03
C LEU A 31 -3.72 -3.94 -1.52
N GLY A 32 -4.65 -3.14 -1.00
CA GLY A 32 -4.36 -1.82 -0.45
C GLY A 32 -3.41 -1.88 0.74
N PHE A 33 -3.69 -2.77 1.70
CA PHE A 33 -2.83 -3.02 2.84
C PHE A 33 -1.42 -3.41 2.40
N GLY A 34 -1.27 -4.38 1.49
CA GLY A 34 0.05 -4.80 1.01
C GLY A 34 0.84 -3.66 0.36
N PHE A 35 0.19 -2.88 -0.51
CA PHE A 35 0.81 -1.74 -1.18
C PHE A 35 1.26 -0.65 -0.20
N TYR A 36 0.35 -0.19 0.66
CA TYR A 36 0.65 0.86 1.63
C TYR A 36 1.64 0.37 2.69
N ALA A 37 1.51 -0.85 3.21
CA ALA A 37 2.48 -1.42 4.15
C ALA A 37 3.89 -1.43 3.55
N ALA A 38 4.03 -1.77 2.26
CA ALA A 38 5.32 -1.71 1.58
C ALA A 38 5.87 -0.27 1.46
N LEU A 39 5.01 0.72 1.20
CA LEU A 39 5.41 2.14 1.18
C LEU A 39 5.84 2.63 2.57
N TYR A 40 5.09 2.30 3.61
CA TYR A 40 5.43 2.64 4.99
C TYR A 40 6.74 1.96 5.43
N ALA A 41 6.95 0.69 5.06
CA ALA A 41 8.20 -0.02 5.31
C ALA A 41 9.38 0.63 4.57
N ALA A 42 9.20 1.02 3.30
CA ALA A 42 10.23 1.73 2.53
C ALA A 42 10.61 3.06 3.20
N ALA A 43 9.61 3.88 3.57
CA ALA A 43 9.84 5.17 4.23
C ALA A 43 10.52 4.99 5.60
N GLY A 44 10.06 4.04 6.41
CA GLY A 44 10.66 3.74 7.71
C GLY A 44 12.10 3.21 7.64
N SER A 45 12.44 2.46 6.57
CA SER A 45 13.79 1.91 6.38
C SER A 45 14.89 2.96 6.17
N LEU A 46 14.50 4.19 5.80
CA LEU A 46 15.42 5.31 5.57
C LEU A 46 15.81 6.04 6.87
N VAL A 47 15.15 5.72 7.98
CA VAL A 47 15.29 6.45 9.24
C VAL A 47 16.20 5.70 10.21
N SER A 48 17.08 6.45 10.89
CA SER A 48 18.00 5.89 11.89
C SER A 48 17.54 6.07 13.35
N ARG A 49 16.66 7.04 13.61
CA ARG A 49 16.15 7.34 14.97
C ARG A 49 14.64 7.15 15.03
N GLN A 50 14.15 6.63 16.15
CA GLN A 50 12.72 6.41 16.33
C GLN A 50 11.90 7.71 16.31
N GLU A 51 12.48 8.83 16.80
CA GLU A 51 11.84 10.15 16.78
C GLU A 51 11.55 10.70 15.36
N ASP A 52 12.35 10.30 14.37
CA ASP A 52 12.21 10.75 12.98
C ASP A 52 11.25 9.86 12.16
N ALA A 53 10.85 8.70 12.70
CA ALA A 53 10.08 7.69 11.98
C ALA A 53 8.68 8.20 11.60
N GLN A 54 8.02 8.91 12.52
CA GLN A 54 6.69 9.49 12.28
C GLN A 54 6.76 10.51 11.14
N THR A 55 7.77 11.38 11.14
CA THR A 55 7.96 12.40 10.10
C THR A 55 8.25 11.78 8.74
N ALA A 56 9.01 10.69 8.68
CA ALA A 56 9.33 10.02 7.42
C ALA A 56 8.12 9.39 6.73
N VAL A 57 7.13 8.93 7.50
CA VAL A 57 5.92 8.31 6.94
C VAL A 57 4.79 9.32 6.65
N MET A 58 4.91 10.56 7.13
CA MET A 58 3.91 11.61 6.92
C MET A 58 3.55 11.84 5.44
N PRO A 59 4.50 11.88 4.47
CA PRO A 59 4.14 12.06 3.06
C PRO A 59 3.24 10.94 2.52
N VAL A 60 3.45 9.69 2.97
CA VAL A 60 2.61 8.55 2.61
C VAL A 60 1.22 8.69 3.23
N ALA A 61 1.14 9.13 4.49
CA ALA A 61 -0.13 9.37 5.17
C ALA A 61 -0.94 10.50 4.49
N LEU A 62 -0.29 11.64 4.22
CA LEU A 62 -0.94 12.80 3.59
C LEU A 62 -1.43 12.48 2.17
N SER A 63 -0.64 11.76 1.38
CA SER A 63 -1.07 11.32 0.05
C SER A 63 -2.25 10.35 0.12
N THR A 64 -2.27 9.44 1.10
CA THR A 64 -3.40 8.53 1.32
C THR A 64 -4.69 9.29 1.67
N VAL A 65 -4.59 10.28 2.55
CA VAL A 65 -5.74 11.16 2.88
C VAL A 65 -6.21 11.94 1.65
N ALA A 66 -5.29 12.48 0.86
CA ALA A 66 -5.63 13.18 -0.38
C ALA A 66 -6.36 12.26 -1.37
N ILE A 67 -5.88 11.03 -1.58
CA ILE A 67 -6.51 10.01 -2.43
C ILE A 67 -7.92 9.67 -1.93
N TYR A 68 -8.06 9.49 -0.62
CA TYR A 68 -9.35 9.25 0.01
C TYR A 68 -10.31 10.41 -0.27
N MET A 69 -9.89 11.65 -0.03
CA MET A 69 -10.70 12.84 -0.33
C MET A 69 -11.05 12.96 -1.82
N THR A 70 -10.10 12.73 -2.72
CA THR A 70 -10.33 12.72 -4.17
C THR A 70 -11.38 11.68 -4.55
N THR A 71 -11.37 10.51 -3.91
CA THR A 71 -12.38 9.47 -4.18
C THR A 71 -13.79 9.99 -3.88
N PHE A 72 -14.02 10.63 -2.74
CA PHE A 72 -15.36 11.10 -2.37
C PHE A 72 -15.78 12.39 -3.07
N VAL A 73 -14.83 13.26 -3.42
CA VAL A 73 -15.14 14.57 -4.03
C VAL A 73 -15.19 14.50 -5.57
N VAL A 74 -14.43 13.60 -6.19
CA VAL A 74 -14.31 13.52 -7.66
C VAL A 74 -14.91 12.23 -8.21
N ILE A 75 -14.60 11.08 -7.60
CA ILE A 75 -14.93 9.77 -8.18
C ILE A 75 -16.39 9.40 -7.89
N VAL A 76 -16.78 9.42 -6.62
CA VAL A 76 -18.14 9.04 -6.20
C VAL A 76 -19.24 9.89 -6.86
N PRO A 77 -19.10 11.22 -7.03
CA PRO A 77 -20.14 12.02 -7.68
C PRO A 77 -20.30 11.75 -9.18
N ASN A 78 -19.25 11.27 -9.85
CA ASN A 78 -19.30 10.96 -11.28
C ASN A 78 -18.49 9.68 -11.60
N PRO A 79 -18.98 8.51 -11.16
CA PRO A 79 -18.17 7.29 -11.07
C PRO A 79 -17.90 6.62 -12.42
N ALA A 80 -18.70 6.95 -13.44
CA ALA A 80 -18.53 6.48 -14.82
C ALA A 80 -17.68 7.42 -15.70
N SER A 81 -17.28 8.59 -15.19
CA SER A 81 -16.48 9.53 -15.97
C SER A 81 -15.10 8.97 -16.33
N THR A 82 -14.54 9.43 -17.45
CA THR A 82 -13.18 9.05 -17.88
C THR A 82 -12.13 9.37 -16.81
N VAL A 83 -12.31 10.48 -16.08
CA VAL A 83 -11.40 10.88 -14.99
C VAL A 83 -11.47 9.86 -13.85
N SER A 84 -12.68 9.49 -13.42
CA SER A 84 -12.90 8.47 -12.39
C SER A 84 -12.30 7.12 -12.78
N ARG A 85 -12.48 6.71 -14.04
CA ARG A 85 -11.89 5.49 -14.59
C ARG A 85 -10.36 5.51 -14.53
N VAL A 86 -9.74 6.56 -15.07
CA VAL A 86 -8.27 6.68 -15.11
C VAL A 86 -7.69 6.71 -13.70
N LEU A 87 -8.23 7.53 -12.80
CA LEU A 87 -7.75 7.61 -11.43
C LEU A 87 -7.90 6.27 -10.71
N SER A 88 -9.02 5.58 -10.88
CA SER A 88 -9.25 4.29 -10.20
C SER A 88 -8.32 3.17 -10.65
N LEU A 89 -7.70 3.27 -11.83
CA LEU A 89 -6.70 2.30 -12.32
C LEU A 89 -5.29 2.59 -11.78
N LEU A 90 -5.05 3.78 -11.22
CA LEU A 90 -3.75 4.10 -10.62
C LEU A 90 -3.61 3.35 -9.29
N PRO A 91 -2.53 2.57 -9.07
CA PRO A 91 -2.43 1.68 -7.90
C PRO A 91 -2.70 2.34 -6.55
N PRO A 92 -2.16 3.53 -6.22
CA PRO A 92 -2.49 4.17 -4.93
C PRO A 92 -3.99 4.48 -4.77
N PHE A 93 -4.71 4.75 -5.86
CA PHE A 93 -6.13 5.07 -5.85
C PHE A 93 -7.01 3.81 -5.88
N SER A 94 -6.61 2.77 -6.62
CA SER A 94 -7.40 1.55 -6.86
C SER A 94 -8.08 0.95 -5.62
N PRO A 95 -7.39 0.69 -4.49
CA PRO A 95 -8.00 0.03 -3.33
C PRO A 95 -9.07 0.88 -2.63
N ILE A 96 -9.10 2.18 -2.88
CA ILE A 96 -10.08 3.11 -2.29
C ILE A 96 -11.17 3.45 -3.31
N ALA A 97 -10.81 3.61 -4.59
CA ALA A 97 -11.68 4.12 -5.63
C ALA A 97 -12.51 3.05 -6.35
N ILE A 98 -12.01 1.82 -6.52
CA ILE A 98 -12.74 0.75 -7.21
C ILE A 98 -13.94 0.24 -6.38
N PRO A 99 -13.84 -0.05 -5.06
CA PRO A 99 -14.97 -0.53 -4.28
C PRO A 99 -16.25 0.33 -4.38
N PRO A 100 -16.22 1.67 -4.22
CA PRO A 100 -17.43 2.48 -4.40
C PRO A 100 -17.91 2.49 -5.85
N ARG A 101 -17.03 2.39 -6.86
CA ARG A 101 -17.46 2.28 -8.26
C ARG A 101 -18.14 0.94 -8.54
N ILE A 102 -17.71 -0.16 -7.92
CA ILE A 102 -18.42 -1.45 -7.97
C ILE A 102 -19.79 -1.34 -7.31
N ALA A 103 -19.87 -0.71 -6.14
CA ALA A 103 -21.13 -0.53 -5.41
C ALA A 103 -22.15 0.34 -6.17
N LEU A 104 -21.67 1.24 -7.03
CA LEU A 104 -22.48 2.12 -7.88
C LEU A 104 -22.67 1.59 -9.31
N ASP A 105 -22.29 0.34 -9.57
CA ASP A 105 -22.40 -0.32 -10.89
C ASP A 105 -21.72 0.46 -12.03
N ALA A 106 -20.60 1.12 -11.72
CA ALA A 106 -19.89 2.04 -12.60
C ALA A 106 -18.48 1.58 -12.99
N ALA A 107 -18.09 0.36 -12.59
CA ALA A 107 -16.81 -0.26 -12.93
C ALA A 107 -17.04 -1.53 -13.75
N ASP A 108 -16.56 -1.52 -14.99
CA ASP A 108 -16.60 -2.71 -15.84
C ASP A 108 -15.71 -3.84 -15.26
N PRO A 109 -16.05 -5.12 -15.48
CA PRO A 109 -15.26 -6.23 -14.96
C PRO A 109 -13.77 -6.22 -15.37
N TRP A 110 -13.46 -5.75 -16.58
CA TRP A 110 -12.08 -5.68 -17.06
C TRP A 110 -11.29 -4.54 -16.36
N GLU A 111 -11.94 -3.46 -15.90
CA GLU A 111 -11.30 -2.41 -15.11
C GLU A 111 -10.86 -2.93 -13.75
N ILE A 112 -11.72 -3.75 -13.12
CA ILE A 112 -11.45 -4.40 -11.84
C ILE A 112 -10.24 -5.33 -12.00
N ALA A 113 -10.24 -6.19 -13.03
CA ALA A 113 -9.14 -7.10 -13.32
C ALA A 113 -7.83 -6.34 -13.60
N ALA A 114 -7.88 -5.29 -14.43
CA ALA A 114 -6.72 -4.45 -14.73
C ALA A 114 -6.16 -3.77 -13.47
N ALA A 115 -7.02 -3.21 -12.63
CA ALA A 115 -6.62 -2.58 -11.37
C ALA A 115 -5.97 -3.57 -10.40
N ILE A 116 -6.47 -4.81 -10.31
CA ILE A 116 -5.84 -5.87 -9.50
C ILE A 116 -4.43 -6.17 -10.01
N VAL A 117 -4.27 -6.38 -11.32
CA VAL A 117 -2.96 -6.66 -11.92
C VAL A 117 -1.99 -5.49 -11.67
N LEU A 118 -2.44 -4.27 -11.90
CA LEU A 118 -1.64 -3.06 -11.64
C LEU A 118 -1.25 -2.94 -10.17
N MET A 119 -2.16 -3.24 -9.25
CA MET A 119 -1.89 -3.25 -7.81
C MET A 119 -0.84 -4.28 -7.41
N VAL A 120 -0.94 -5.50 -7.92
CA VAL A 120 0.04 -6.57 -7.65
C VAL A 120 1.41 -6.18 -8.18
N LEU A 121 1.48 -5.66 -9.42
CA LEU A 121 2.73 -5.21 -10.03
C LEU A 121 3.34 -4.02 -9.28
N ALA A 122 2.53 -3.04 -8.91
CA ALA A 122 2.98 -1.86 -8.17
C ALA A 122 3.48 -2.25 -6.77
N THR A 123 2.75 -3.11 -6.06
CA THR A 123 3.17 -3.64 -4.76
C THR A 123 4.50 -4.37 -4.88
N ALA A 124 4.65 -5.26 -5.85
CA ALA A 124 5.91 -5.95 -6.10
C ALA A 124 7.05 -4.97 -6.45
N GLY A 125 6.76 -3.88 -7.17
CA GLY A 125 7.70 -2.80 -7.47
C GLY A 125 8.17 -2.08 -6.21
N VAL A 126 7.24 -1.67 -5.34
CA VAL A 126 7.55 -1.00 -4.06
C VAL A 126 8.35 -1.91 -3.14
N VAL A 127 7.95 -3.20 -3.01
CA VAL A 127 8.69 -4.18 -2.21
C VAL A 127 10.13 -4.35 -2.71
N ARG A 128 10.34 -4.44 -4.03
CA ARG A 128 11.70 -4.52 -4.60
C ARG A 128 12.52 -3.27 -4.34
N LEU A 129 11.90 -2.09 -4.44
CA LEU A 129 12.55 -0.82 -4.13
C LEU A 129 12.96 -0.77 -2.66
N ALA A 130 12.05 -1.10 -1.75
CA ALA A 130 12.30 -1.16 -0.32
C ALA A 130 13.44 -2.12 0.02
N ALA A 131 13.44 -3.32 -0.56
CA ALA A 131 14.52 -4.30 -0.38
C ALA A 131 15.87 -3.75 -0.87
N ARG A 132 15.91 -3.10 -2.05
CA ARG A 132 17.14 -2.50 -2.60
C ARG A 132 17.67 -1.37 -1.72
N VAL A 133 16.78 -0.51 -1.21
CA VAL A 133 17.13 0.58 -0.29
C VAL A 133 17.70 0.01 1.01
N TYR A 134 17.05 -1.02 1.57
CA TYR A 134 17.52 -1.70 2.78
C TYR A 134 18.91 -2.33 2.60
N THR A 135 19.13 -3.07 1.51
CA THR A 135 20.45 -3.65 1.19
C THR A 135 21.51 -2.56 0.97
N GLY A 136 21.15 -1.44 0.35
CA GLY A 136 22.06 -0.30 0.18
C GLY A 136 22.41 0.39 1.49
N ALA A 137 21.45 0.51 2.41
CA ALA A 137 21.65 1.10 3.72
C ALA A 137 22.60 0.24 4.56
N ILE A 138 22.35 -1.07 4.68
CA ILE A 138 23.17 -1.97 5.50
C ILE A 138 24.62 -2.08 5.01
N LEU A 139 24.86 -2.05 3.69
CA LEU A 139 26.22 -2.07 3.11
C LEU A 139 27.02 -0.80 3.42
N ARG A 140 26.35 0.36 3.58
CA ARG A 140 26.99 1.63 3.96
C ARG A 140 27.06 1.83 5.47
N SER A 141 26.28 1.08 6.23
CA SER A 141 26.32 1.02 7.70
C SER A 141 27.46 0.13 8.23
N GLY A 142 28.45 -0.23 7.40
CA GLY A 142 29.68 -0.90 7.85
C GLY A 142 30.28 -0.18 9.06
N PRO A 143 30.91 -0.91 10.00
CA PRO A 143 31.39 -0.34 11.26
C PRO A 143 32.30 0.85 10.94
N ARG A 144 31.95 2.04 11.45
CA ARG A 144 32.85 3.20 11.45
C ARG A 144 34.20 2.71 11.95
N ILE A 145 35.22 2.68 11.10
CA ILE A 145 36.58 2.32 11.51
C ILE A 145 36.92 3.29 12.64
N LYS A 146 37.10 2.76 13.86
CA LYS A 146 37.54 3.59 14.98
C LYS A 146 38.89 4.14 14.60
N LEU A 147 39.12 5.44 14.81
CA LEU A 147 40.40 6.09 14.49
C LEU A 147 41.60 5.30 15.05
N GLY A 148 41.41 4.63 16.20
CA GLY A 148 42.42 3.76 16.81
C GLY A 148 42.75 2.47 16.03
N ASP A 149 41.80 1.90 15.29
CA ASP A 149 42.03 0.73 14.42
C ASP A 149 42.67 1.17 13.09
N ALA A 150 42.29 2.34 12.57
CA ALA A 150 42.95 2.96 11.42
C ALA A 150 44.43 3.30 11.73
N TRP A 151 44.72 3.83 12.92
CA TRP A 151 46.09 4.14 13.36
C TRP A 151 46.96 2.92 13.63
N ARG A 152 46.40 1.76 14.00
CA ARG A 152 47.16 0.50 14.12
C ARG A 152 47.50 -0.08 12.75
N SER A 153 46.55 -0.06 11.81
CA SER A 153 46.78 -0.58 10.45
C SER A 153 47.87 0.17 9.68
N ALA A 154 48.13 1.44 10.02
CA ALA A 154 49.20 2.24 9.41
C ALA A 154 50.60 1.95 9.97
N ARG A 155 50.73 1.33 11.15
CA ARG A 155 52.03 1.00 11.77
C ARG A 155 52.61 -0.34 11.30
N ASP A 156 51.78 -1.23 10.77
CA ASP A 156 52.20 -2.57 10.34
C ASP A 156 52.74 -2.61 8.90
N VAL A 157 52.72 -1.48 8.17
CA VAL A 157 53.17 -1.40 6.76
C VAL A 157 54.61 -0.84 6.64
N SER A 158 55.23 -0.42 7.74
CA SER A 158 56.59 0.14 7.76
C SER A 158 57.65 -0.77 8.43
N GLY A 159 57.42 -2.07 8.46
CA GLY A 159 58.37 -3.09 8.96
C GLY A 159 59.04 -3.85 7.84
#